data_AF-A0A1H8FJJ9-F1
#
_entry.id   AF-A0A1H8FJJ9-F1
#
_cell.length_a   1.000
_cell.length_b   1.000
_cell.length_c   1.000
_cell.angle_alpha   90.00
_cell.angle_beta   90.00
_cell.angle_gamma   90.00
#
_symmetry.space_group_name_H-M   'P 1'
#
loop_
_entity.id
_entity.type
_entity.pdbx_description
1 polymer ?
#
loop_
_entity_poly.entity_id
_entity_poly.type
_entity_poly.pdbx_seq_one_letter_code
_entity_poly.pdbx_strand_id
1 'polypeptide(L)' 'MTEKFERPPATRQQFVLRFQSEGQRDALKARSQANLRTMNAEILFLIEAGIKATDGARTDEPNQS' A
#
# COMPACT_ATOMS: atom_id res chain seq x y z
N MET A 1 23.18 -2.76 -31.16
CA MET A 1 21.87 -2.19 -30.80
C MET A 1 21.89 -1.94 -29.30
N THR A 2 21.98 -0.67 -28.89
CA THR A 2 21.93 -0.29 -27.47
C THR A 2 20.47 -0.08 -27.10
N GLU A 3 19.89 -1.02 -26.37
CA GLU A 3 18.56 -0.86 -25.77
C GLU A 3 18.57 0.38 -24.88
N LYS A 4 17.77 1.37 -25.25
CA LYS A 4 17.49 2.52 -24.39
C LYS A 4 16.63 1.98 -23.25
N PHE A 5 17.22 1.82 -22.08
CA PHE A 5 16.47 1.68 -20.83
C PHE A 5 15.63 2.96 -20.67
N GLU A 6 14.38 2.93 -21.13
CA GLU A 6 13.43 4.00 -20.83
C GLU A 6 13.27 4.05 -19.32
N ARG A 7 13.72 5.16 -18.71
CA ARG A 7 13.43 5.45 -17.31
C ARG A 7 11.90 5.50 -17.16
N PRO A 8 11.31 4.80 -16.18
CA PRO A 8 9.89 4.91 -15.94
C PRO A 8 9.54 6.39 -15.71
N PRO A 9 8.39 6.87 -16.23
CA PRO A 9 8.04 8.28 -16.20
C PRO A 9 8.12 8.82 -14.77
N ALA A 10 8.79 9.97 -14.64
CA ALA A 10 9.14 10.64 -13.38
C ALA A 10 7.95 11.10 -12.50
N THR A 11 6.73 10.66 -12.81
CA THR A 11 5.48 11.19 -12.25
C THR A 11 4.91 10.36 -11.10
N ARG A 12 5.53 9.22 -10.74
CA ARG A 12 5.08 8.40 -9.61
C ARG A 12 6.09 8.45 -8.48
N GLN A 13 5.67 9.02 -7.35
CA GLN A 13 6.46 9.01 -6.11
C GLN A 13 6.71 7.56 -5.68
N GLN A 14 7.95 7.25 -5.31
CA GLN A 14 8.37 5.91 -4.91
C GLN A 14 8.65 5.89 -3.42
N PHE A 15 8.11 4.88 -2.73
CA PHE A 15 8.32 4.68 -1.30
C PHE A 15 8.96 3.31 -1.08
N VAL A 16 10.02 3.27 -0.28
CA VAL A 16 10.65 2.02 0.17
C VAL A 16 9.99 1.58 1.47
N LEU A 17 9.28 0.46 1.43
CA LEU A 17 8.67 -0.13 2.61
C LEU A 17 9.63 -1.13 3.27
N ARG A 18 9.79 -1.01 4.59
CA ARG A 18 10.53 -1.97 5.42
C ARG A 18 9.52 -2.76 6.24
N PHE A 19 9.48 -4.07 6.03
CA PHE A 19 8.65 -4.98 6.82
C PHE A 19 9.33 -5.26 8.16
N GLN A 20 8.54 -5.32 9.23
CA GLN A 20 9.05 -5.43 10.60
C GLN A 20 9.38 -6.87 11.00
N SER A 21 8.79 -7.85 10.31
CA SER A 21 9.06 -9.26 10.56
C SER A 21 9.49 -9.99 9.29
N GLU A 22 10.24 -11.06 9.48
CA GLU A 22 10.46 -12.05 8.42
C GLU A 22 9.10 -12.62 7.97
N GLY A 23 8.98 -12.91 6.68
CA GLY A 23 7.76 -13.48 6.08
C GLY A 23 6.61 -12.50 5.81
N GLN A 24 6.59 -11.29 6.37
CA GLN A 24 5.51 -10.31 6.11
C GLN A 24 5.37 -9.96 4.62
N ARG A 25 6.50 -9.78 3.93
CA ARG A 25 6.53 -9.52 2.49
C ARG A 25 5.94 -10.68 1.70
N ASP A 26 6.25 -11.91 2.09
CA ASP A 26 5.81 -13.11 1.40
C ASP A 26 4.32 -13.37 1.64
N ALA A 27 3.84 -13.13 2.86
CA ALA A 27 2.42 -13.15 3.18
C ALA A 27 1.64 -12.10 2.36
N LEU A 28 2.17 -10.89 2.24
CA LEU A 28 1.55 -9.84 1.41
C LEU A 28 1.54 -10.21 -0.07
N LYS A 29 2.62 -10.83 -0.56
CA LYS A 29 2.69 -11.34 -1.93
C LYS A 29 1.65 -12.43 -2.18
N ALA A 30 1.55 -13.42 -1.29
CA ALA A 30 0.54 -14.48 -1.37
C ALA A 30 -0.89 -13.91 -1.36
N ARG A 31 -1.16 -12.95 -0.48
CA ARG A 31 -2.45 -12.26 -0.43
C ARG A 31 -2.77 -11.52 -1.75
N SER A 32 -1.81 -10.79 -2.32
CA SER A 32 -2.01 -10.08 -3.59
C SER A 32 -2.37 -11.04 -4.73
N GLN A 33 -1.75 -12.23 -4.77
CA GLN A 33 -2.06 -13.27 -5.75
C GLN A 33 -3.48 -13.83 -5.56
N ALA A 34 -3.86 -14.12 -4.32
CA ALA A 34 -5.22 -14.59 -3.99
C ALA A 34 -6.30 -13.58 -4.38
N ASN A 35 -5.99 -12.28 -4.29
CA ASN A 35 -6.91 -11.19 -4.64
C ASN A 35 -6.81 -10.73 -6.11
N LEU A 36 -6.06 -11.43 -6.96
CA LEU A 36 -5.85 -11.08 -8.38
C LEU A 36 -5.34 -9.65 -8.58
N ARG A 37 -4.46 -9.18 -7.70
CA ARG A 37 -3.85 -7.84 -7.73
C ARG A 37 -2.33 -7.94 -7.82
N THR A 38 -1.72 -6.89 -8.35
CA THR A 38 -0.27 -6.69 -8.15
C THR A 38 0.01 -6.36 -6.68
N MET A 39 1.23 -6.63 -6.20
CA MET A 39 1.61 -6.30 -4.82
C MET A 39 1.46 -4.80 -4.52
N ASN A 40 1.78 -3.92 -5.49
CA ASN A 40 1.59 -2.47 -5.35
C ASN A 40 0.11 -2.09 -5.24
N ALA A 41 -0.75 -2.67 -6.09
CA ALA A 41 -2.20 -2.41 -6.02
C ALA A 41 -2.79 -2.91 -4.70
N GLU A 42 -2.28 -4.01 -4.18
CA GLU A 42 -2.72 -4.55 -2.90
C GLU A 42 -2.31 -3.68 -1.71
N ILE A 43 -1.09 -3.14 -1.72
CA ILE A 43 -0.63 -2.17 -0.71
C ILE A 43 -1.53 -0.94 -0.71
N LEU A 44 -1.83 -0.38 -1.89
CA LEU A 44 -2.71 0.78 -2.01
C LEU A 44 -4.12 0.49 -1.50
N PHE A 45 -4.68 -0.67 -1.85
CA PHE A 45 -5.98 -1.12 -1.35
C PHE A 45 -6.02 -1.19 0.19
N LEU A 46 -4.96 -1.73 0.82
CA LEU A 46 -4.87 -1.82 2.28
C LEU A 46 -4.72 -0.46 2.94
N ILE A 47 -3.93 0.45 2.36
CA ILE A 47 -3.78 1.83 2.86
C ILE A 47 -5.13 2.54 2.83
N GLU A 48 -5.85 2.48 1.71
CA GLU A 48 -7.19 3.08 1.58
C GLU A 48 -8.18 2.51 2.59
N ALA A 49 -8.17 1.18 2.79
CA ALA A 49 -9.02 0.53 3.78
C ALA A 49 -8.70 1.00 5.22
N GLY A 50 -7.42 1.13 5.56
CA GLY A 50 -6.99 1.63 6.87
C GLY A 50 -7.37 3.09 7.11
N ILE A 51 -7.23 3.95 6.10
CA ILE A 51 -7.66 5.36 6.16
C ILE A 51 -9.17 5.43 6.43
N LYS A 52 -9.98 4.71 5.64
CA LYS A 52 -11.45 4.69 5.81
C LYS A 52 -11.88 4.19 7.18
N ALA A 53 -11.23 3.16 7.70
CA ALA A 53 -11.51 2.64 9.04
C ALA A 53 -11.17 3.66 10.15
N THR A 54 -10.13 4.46 9.97
CA THR A 54 -9.71 5.48 10.95
C THR A 54 -10.60 6.72 10.90
N ASP A 55 -11.01 7.16 9.71
CA ASP A 55 -11.87 8.33 9.56
C ASP A 55 -13.29 8.08 10.09
N GLY A 56 -13.83 6.86 9.93
CA GLY A 56 -15.11 6.47 10.55
C GLY A 56 -15.05 6.34 12.07
N ALA A 57 -13.85 6.17 12.66
CA ALA A 57 -13.66 6.04 14.10
C ALA A 57 -13.48 7.39 14.82
N ARG A 58 -13.29 8.50 14.10
CA ARG A 58 -13.08 9.85 14.67
C ARG A 58 -14.36 10.62 14.99
N THR A 59 -15.54 10.08 14.68
CA THR A 59 -16.83 10.79 14.83
C THR A 59 -17.53 10.64 16.19
N ASP A 60 -16.94 9.91 17.15
CA ASP A 60 -17.61 9.56 18.41
C ASP A 60 -16.99 10.18 19.69
N GLU A 61 -16.15 11.22 19.60
CA GLU A 61 -15.79 11.99 20.80
C GLU A 61 -16.68 13.24 20.96
N PRO A 62 -17.61 13.26 21.93
CA PRO A 62 -18.30 14.49 22.29
C PRO A 62 -17.28 15.42 22.94
N ASN A 63 -17.01 16.55 22.28
CA ASN A 63 -16.29 17.68 22.86
C ASN A 63 -17.03 18.16 24.11
N GLN A 64 -16.58 17.71 25.29
CA GLN A 64 -17.00 18.30 26.56
C GLN A 64 -16.20 19.58 26.76
N SER A 65 -16.87 20.71 26.53
CA SER A 65 -16.45 22.04 27.00
C SER A 65 -17.53 22.57 27.94
#